data_AF-A0A1V5AW60-F1
#
_entry.id   AF-A0A1V5AW60-F1
#
_cell.length_a   1.000
_cell.length_b   1.000
_cell.length_c   1.000
_cell.angle_alpha   90.00
_cell.angle_beta   90.00
_cell.angle_gamma   90.00
#
_symmetry.space_group_name_H-M   'P 1'
#
loop_
_entity.id
_entity.type
_entity.pdbx_description
1 polymer ?
#
loop_
_entity_poly.entity_id
_entity_poly.type
_entity_poly.pdbx_seq_one_letter_code
_entity_poly.pdbx_strand_id
1 'polypeptide(L)'
;MQRDDRESFEQDYRDWIRLMSRDAAFRLSALPPENQNKVLKAYENFRDPLAVFRSLSEAERVSRLAGEQISSFILIETDAITFFPSVYSAVPGIQDFAVAMNRRFYCQGLWYPIISLNSEYMRQSSDRLLTFALEHEFEMNRIYLEITSSLRGLSRDEKRDAAVFAEETTRERTGITREELMEDELLMLRLSRTMPLLPKPYAEMAMQLYIESSLSDMHSIGQKSRSPEEESFGEELYGEFQGWSKFSQETYELFVREIRSNLREANLGYS
;
A
#
# COMPACT_ATOMS: atom_id res chain seq x y z
N MET A 1 -3.75 23.44 -1.20
CA MET A 1 -3.75 23.31 -2.68
C MET A 1 -4.78 24.28 -3.26
N GLN A 2 -4.46 25.04 -4.33
CA GLN A 2 -5.48 25.89 -4.96
C GLN A 2 -6.55 25.00 -5.62
N ARG A 3 -7.79 25.50 -5.74
CA ARG A 3 -8.92 24.69 -6.22
C ARG A 3 -8.70 24.14 -7.63
N ASP A 4 -8.13 24.96 -8.53
CA ASP A 4 -7.85 24.58 -9.92
C ASP A 4 -6.77 23.49 -10.00
N ASP A 5 -5.76 23.53 -9.11
CA ASP A 5 -4.72 22.49 -9.02
C ASP A 5 -5.32 21.14 -8.57
N ARG A 6 -6.33 21.18 -7.67
CA ARG A 6 -7.02 19.97 -7.20
C ARG A 6 -7.81 19.31 -8.30
N GLU A 7 -8.63 20.07 -9.01
CA GLU A 7 -9.50 19.54 -10.05
C GLU A 7 -8.67 18.94 -11.20
N SER A 8 -7.56 19.58 -11.57
CA SER A 8 -6.61 19.02 -12.55
C SER A 8 -6.01 17.71 -12.07
N PHE A 9 -5.48 17.66 -10.84
CA PHE A 9 -4.90 16.44 -10.28
C PHE A 9 -5.92 15.29 -10.22
N GLU A 10 -7.14 15.56 -9.78
CA GLU A 10 -8.19 14.55 -9.68
C GLU A 10 -8.55 13.97 -11.06
N GLN A 11 -8.56 14.82 -12.10
CA GLN A 11 -8.80 14.36 -13.47
C GLN A 11 -7.65 13.49 -13.99
N ASP A 12 -6.41 13.95 -13.84
CA ASP A 12 -5.22 13.20 -14.25
C ASP A 12 -5.16 11.83 -13.57
N TYR A 13 -5.48 11.77 -12.28
CA TYR A 13 -5.51 10.52 -11.53
C TYR A 13 -6.64 9.59 -12.00
N ARG A 14 -7.84 10.12 -12.31
CA ARG A 14 -8.94 9.31 -12.89
C ARG A 14 -8.52 8.71 -14.23
N ASP A 15 -7.82 9.45 -15.07
CA ASP A 15 -7.34 8.97 -16.38
C ASP A 15 -6.24 7.91 -16.23
N TRP A 16 -5.33 8.12 -15.27
CA TRP A 16 -4.36 7.09 -14.90
C TRP A 16 -5.04 5.81 -14.38
N ILE A 17 -6.06 5.92 -13.52
CA ILE A 17 -6.83 4.77 -13.03
C ILE A 17 -7.53 4.02 -14.17
N ARG A 18 -8.10 4.72 -15.15
CA ARG A 18 -8.66 4.08 -16.35
C ARG A 18 -7.60 3.30 -17.12
N LEU A 19 -6.41 3.88 -17.30
CA LEU A 19 -5.30 3.18 -17.96
C LEU A 19 -4.89 1.92 -17.18
N MET A 20 -4.73 2.01 -15.86
CA MET A 20 -4.34 0.87 -15.02
C MET A 20 -5.44 -0.20 -14.95
N SER A 21 -6.70 0.18 -15.03
CA SER A 21 -7.82 -0.77 -15.06
C SER A 21 -7.80 -1.66 -16.32
N ARG A 22 -7.30 -1.14 -17.45
CA ARG A 22 -7.13 -1.91 -18.69
C ARG A 22 -6.04 -2.96 -18.55
N ASP A 23 -4.90 -2.57 -17.99
CA ASP A 23 -3.79 -3.49 -17.72
C ASP A 23 -4.22 -4.57 -16.70
N ALA A 24 -4.91 -4.19 -15.63
CA ALA A 24 -5.48 -5.13 -14.67
C ALA A 24 -6.48 -6.11 -15.31
N ALA A 25 -7.36 -5.63 -16.19
CA ALA A 25 -8.29 -6.48 -16.94
C ALA A 25 -7.57 -7.44 -17.90
N PHE A 26 -6.51 -6.99 -18.57
CA PHE A 26 -5.69 -7.83 -19.45
C PHE A 26 -4.97 -8.95 -18.67
N ARG A 27 -4.42 -8.64 -17.49
CA ARG A 27 -3.83 -9.66 -16.60
C ARG A 27 -4.88 -10.67 -16.15
N LEU A 28 -6.05 -10.16 -15.77
CA LEU A 28 -7.16 -10.98 -15.29
C LEU A 28 -7.67 -11.92 -16.39
N SER A 29 -7.80 -11.46 -17.64
CA SER A 29 -8.27 -12.30 -18.74
C SER A 29 -7.35 -13.48 -19.05
N ALA A 30 -6.05 -13.36 -18.73
CA ALA A 30 -5.07 -14.43 -18.87
C ALA A 30 -5.16 -15.51 -17.77
N LEU A 31 -5.93 -15.29 -16.70
CA LEU A 31 -6.11 -16.27 -15.62
C LEU A 31 -7.18 -17.32 -15.97
N PRO A 32 -7.13 -18.53 -15.39
CA PRO A 32 -8.23 -19.48 -15.46
C PRO A 32 -9.54 -18.90 -14.91
N PRO A 33 -10.73 -19.25 -15.46
CA PRO A 33 -12.02 -18.66 -15.06
C PRO A 33 -12.31 -18.70 -13.55
N GLU A 34 -11.92 -19.77 -12.87
CA GLU A 34 -12.08 -19.87 -11.41
C GLU A 34 -11.28 -18.80 -10.66
N ASN A 35 -10.05 -18.53 -11.11
CA ASN A 35 -9.20 -17.50 -10.52
C ASN A 35 -9.69 -16.09 -10.88
N GLN A 36 -10.23 -15.90 -12.09
CA GLN A 36 -10.88 -14.65 -12.46
C GLN A 36 -12.03 -14.32 -11.50
N ASN A 37 -12.91 -15.29 -11.26
CA ASN A 37 -14.05 -15.12 -10.36
C ASN A 37 -13.62 -14.84 -8.92
N LYS A 38 -12.55 -15.48 -8.42
CA LYS A 38 -11.99 -15.19 -7.10
C LYS A 38 -11.52 -13.74 -6.98
N VAL A 39 -10.74 -13.25 -7.95
CA VAL A 39 -10.23 -11.87 -7.96
C VAL A 39 -11.38 -10.87 -8.09
N LEU A 40 -12.35 -11.11 -8.98
CA LEU A 40 -13.53 -10.25 -9.14
C LEU A 40 -14.38 -10.20 -7.87
N LYS A 41 -14.52 -11.31 -7.15
CA LYS A 41 -15.22 -11.34 -5.86
C LYS A 41 -14.47 -10.55 -4.80
N ALA A 42 -13.14 -10.65 -4.76
CA ALA A 42 -12.33 -9.85 -3.85
C ALA A 42 -12.51 -8.34 -4.10
N TYR A 43 -12.51 -7.91 -5.37
CA TYR A 43 -12.79 -6.50 -5.71
C TYR A 43 -14.14 -6.00 -5.20
N GLU A 44 -15.18 -6.84 -5.23
CA GLU A 44 -16.49 -6.46 -4.70
C GLU A 44 -16.51 -6.40 -3.19
N ASN A 45 -15.86 -7.35 -2.51
CA ASN A 45 -15.73 -7.33 -1.06
C ASN A 45 -15.00 -6.07 -0.60
N PHE A 46 -13.90 -5.72 -1.29
CA PHE A 46 -13.10 -4.52 -1.01
C PHE A 46 -13.81 -3.21 -1.35
N ARG A 47 -15.07 -3.20 -1.82
CA ARG A 47 -15.87 -1.97 -1.83
C ARG A 47 -16.21 -1.49 -0.42
N ASP A 48 -16.26 -2.42 0.54
CA ASP A 48 -16.22 -2.13 1.95
C ASP A 48 -14.76 -1.94 2.39
N PRO A 49 -14.32 -0.71 2.73
CA PRO A 49 -12.94 -0.46 3.13
C PRO A 49 -12.51 -1.28 4.35
N LEU A 50 -13.42 -1.60 5.27
CA LEU A 50 -13.11 -2.37 6.47
C LEU A 50 -12.86 -3.85 6.17
N ALA A 51 -13.22 -4.33 4.98
CA ALA A 51 -12.95 -5.68 4.53
C ALA A 51 -11.57 -5.84 3.85
N VAL A 52 -10.85 -4.74 3.58
CA VAL A 52 -9.55 -4.76 2.89
C VAL A 52 -8.45 -5.35 3.78
N PHE A 53 -8.51 -5.06 5.07
CA PHE A 53 -7.49 -5.42 6.05
C PHE A 53 -8.08 -6.26 7.18
N ARG A 54 -7.24 -7.12 7.73
CA ARG A 54 -7.58 -7.99 8.87
C ARG A 54 -6.36 -8.18 9.76
N SER A 55 -6.57 -8.78 10.93
CA SER A 55 -5.47 -9.21 11.80
C SER A 55 -4.55 -10.22 11.08
N LEU A 56 -3.27 -10.16 11.44
CA LEU A 56 -2.22 -11.00 10.84
C LEU A 56 -2.44 -12.48 11.14
N SER A 57 -2.47 -13.32 10.10
CA SER A 57 -2.57 -14.78 10.23
C SER A 57 -1.26 -15.43 10.66
N GLU A 58 -0.12 -14.88 10.23
CA GLU A 58 1.24 -15.37 10.58
C GLU A 58 1.91 -14.54 11.69
N ALA A 59 1.14 -14.07 12.67
CA ALA A 59 1.61 -13.17 13.74
C ALA A 59 2.88 -13.66 14.45
N GLU A 60 2.97 -14.95 14.81
CA GLU A 60 4.13 -15.52 15.50
C GLU A 60 5.39 -15.49 14.62
N ARG A 61 5.26 -15.85 13.34
CA ARG A 61 6.39 -15.87 12.41
C ARG A 61 6.89 -14.46 12.15
N VAL A 62 6.00 -13.52 11.86
CA VAL A 62 6.36 -12.11 11.64
C VAL A 62 7.00 -11.51 12.89
N SER A 63 6.45 -11.75 14.08
CA SER A 63 7.03 -11.24 15.33
C SER A 63 8.43 -11.78 15.59
N ARG A 64 8.66 -13.08 15.31
CA ARG A 64 9.98 -13.70 15.44
C ARG A 64 11.02 -13.07 14.51
N LEU A 65 10.64 -12.78 13.26
CA LEU A 65 11.56 -12.25 12.26
C LEU A 65 11.84 -10.76 12.44
N ALA A 66 10.82 -9.97 12.82
CA ALA A 66 10.96 -8.54 13.06
C ALA A 66 11.63 -8.19 14.41
N GLY A 67 11.66 -9.12 15.36
CA GLY A 67 12.21 -8.89 16.69
C GLY A 67 11.44 -7.82 17.49
N GLU A 68 12.11 -7.12 18.39
CA GLU A 68 11.47 -6.18 19.33
C GLU A 68 10.86 -4.93 18.66
N GLN A 69 11.38 -4.52 17.49
CA GLN A 69 10.92 -3.31 16.80
C GLN A 69 9.43 -3.38 16.45
N ILE A 70 8.92 -4.58 16.18
CA ILE A 70 7.52 -4.84 15.80
C ILE A 70 6.50 -4.42 16.85
N SER A 71 6.90 -4.41 18.12
CA SER A 71 6.02 -4.08 19.25
C SER A 71 5.47 -2.66 19.19
N SER A 72 6.13 -1.79 18.42
CA SER A 72 5.73 -0.40 18.23
C SER A 72 4.78 -0.20 17.04
N PHE A 73 4.48 -1.24 16.26
CA PHE A 73 3.66 -1.18 15.04
C PHE A 73 2.36 -1.97 15.16
N ILE A 74 1.30 -1.45 14.55
CA ILE A 74 0.10 -2.23 14.24
C ILE A 74 0.42 -3.09 13.02
N LEU A 75 0.15 -4.39 13.11
CA LEU A 75 0.33 -5.33 12.01
C LEU A 75 -1.00 -5.82 11.47
N ILE A 76 -1.18 -5.64 10.17
CA ILE A 76 -2.38 -6.05 9.46
C ILE A 76 -2.03 -6.80 8.18
N GLU A 77 -2.98 -7.60 7.73
CA GLU A 77 -2.88 -8.43 6.54
C GLU A 77 -3.89 -8.01 5.48
N THR A 78 -3.52 -8.15 4.21
CA THR A 78 -4.44 -7.99 3.08
C THR A 78 -4.23 -9.09 2.04
N ASP A 79 -5.27 -9.39 1.26
CA ASP A 79 -5.18 -10.23 0.06
C ASP A 79 -4.95 -9.42 -1.22
N ALA A 80 -4.71 -8.11 -1.10
CA ALA A 80 -4.44 -7.26 -2.25
C ALA A 80 -2.95 -6.96 -2.43
N ILE A 81 -2.57 -6.64 -3.66
CA ILE A 81 -1.29 -6.02 -3.97
C ILE A 81 -1.54 -4.54 -4.21
N THR A 82 -0.89 -3.69 -3.45
CA THR A 82 -1.03 -2.25 -3.66
C THR A 82 -0.24 -1.83 -4.89
N PHE A 83 -0.79 -0.93 -5.69
CA PHE A 83 -0.09 -0.32 -6.82
C PHE A 83 -0.15 1.21 -6.77
N PHE A 84 0.87 1.84 -7.33
CA PHE A 84 1.01 3.30 -7.40
C PHE A 84 1.87 3.72 -8.60
N PRO A 85 1.80 5.00 -9.04
CA PRO A 85 2.66 5.49 -10.11
C PRO A 85 4.13 5.27 -9.77
N SER A 86 4.93 4.86 -10.75
CA SER A 86 6.32 4.49 -10.50
C SER A 86 7.14 5.64 -9.93
N VAL A 87 7.89 5.36 -8.86
CA VAL A 87 8.84 6.32 -8.29
C VAL A 87 10.08 6.40 -9.19
N TYR A 88 10.46 5.29 -9.81
CA TYR A 88 11.67 5.18 -10.64
C TYR A 88 11.47 5.66 -12.09
N SER A 89 10.24 5.65 -12.62
CA SER A 89 9.97 6.08 -14.00
C SER A 89 8.96 7.22 -14.13
N ALA A 90 9.29 8.20 -14.98
CA ALA A 90 8.40 9.30 -15.33
C ALA A 90 7.41 8.96 -16.46
N VAL A 91 7.56 7.77 -17.05
CA VAL A 91 6.74 7.35 -18.18
C VAL A 91 5.32 7.09 -17.68
N PRO A 92 4.30 7.78 -18.25
CA PRO A 92 2.91 7.53 -17.89
C PRO A 92 2.52 6.07 -18.09
N GLY A 93 1.84 5.49 -17.11
CA GLY A 93 1.39 4.10 -17.13
C GLY A 93 2.38 3.07 -16.60
N ILE A 94 3.59 3.48 -16.19
CA ILE A 94 4.44 2.60 -15.38
C ILE A 94 4.00 2.70 -13.92
N GLN A 95 3.83 1.53 -13.30
CA GLN A 95 3.39 1.37 -11.93
C GLN A 95 4.35 0.49 -11.15
N ASP A 96 4.52 0.82 -9.87
CA ASP A 96 5.23 -0.03 -8.92
C ASP A 96 4.19 -0.80 -8.08
N PHE A 97 4.59 -1.96 -7.58
CA PHE A 97 3.78 -2.82 -6.72
C PHE A 97 4.37 -2.86 -5.32
N ALA A 98 3.51 -3.08 -4.33
CA ALA A 98 3.89 -3.24 -2.94
C ALA A 98 3.16 -4.45 -2.33
N VAL A 99 3.94 -5.36 -1.77
CA VAL A 99 3.50 -6.48 -0.93
C VAL A 99 3.49 -6.14 0.56
N ALA A 100 4.19 -5.06 0.92
CA ALA A 100 4.19 -4.48 2.25
C ALA A 100 3.97 -2.96 2.12
N MET A 101 3.29 -2.36 3.08
CA MET A 101 3.19 -0.90 3.15
C MET A 101 3.28 -0.43 4.60
N ASN A 102 4.20 0.50 4.83
CA ASN A 102 4.31 1.25 6.07
C ASN A 102 3.64 2.63 5.98
N ARG A 103 2.82 2.93 6.99
CA ARG A 103 2.21 4.25 7.20
C ARG A 103 2.18 4.63 8.68
N ARG A 104 2.02 5.92 8.94
CA ARG A 104 1.78 6.47 10.27
C ARG A 104 0.58 7.39 10.19
N PHE A 105 -0.50 7.04 10.88
CA PHE A 105 -1.74 7.81 10.88
C PHE A 105 -1.89 8.58 12.19
N TYR A 106 -2.42 9.79 12.13
CA TYR A 106 -2.75 10.57 13.32
C TYR A 106 -4.24 10.47 13.59
N CYS A 107 -4.64 10.13 14.82
CA CYS A 107 -6.03 10.07 15.24
C CYS A 107 -6.16 10.32 16.75
N GLN A 108 -7.11 11.16 17.16
CA GLN A 108 -7.41 11.45 18.57
C GLN A 108 -6.19 11.79 19.44
N GLY A 109 -5.27 12.62 18.97
CA GLY A 109 -4.09 13.04 19.76
C GLY A 109 -2.90 12.08 19.70
N LEU A 110 -3.00 10.98 18.94
CA LEU A 110 -1.99 9.92 18.91
C LEU A 110 -1.61 9.54 17.49
N TRP A 111 -0.36 9.13 17.32
CA TRP A 111 0.19 8.57 16.10
C TRP A 111 0.19 7.04 16.15
N TYR A 112 -0.29 6.42 15.09
CA TYR A 112 -0.40 4.98 14.93
C TYR A 112 0.44 4.53 13.73
N PRO A 113 1.67 4.03 13.97
CA PRO A 113 2.44 3.38 12.92
C PRO A 113 1.82 2.02 12.61
N ILE A 114 1.66 1.73 11.33
CA ILE A 114 1.00 0.53 10.83
C ILE A 114 1.77 -0.04 9.65
N ILE A 115 1.90 -1.36 9.62
CA ILE A 115 2.46 -2.11 8.50
C ILE A 115 1.39 -3.09 8.03
N SER A 116 1.06 -2.99 6.74
CA SER A 116 0.27 -4.01 6.07
C SER A 116 1.17 -4.98 5.31
N LEU A 117 0.84 -6.26 5.35
CA LEU A 117 1.55 -7.33 4.66
C LEU A 117 0.57 -8.14 3.79
N ASN A 118 1.00 -8.49 2.59
CA ASN A 118 0.23 -9.35 1.71
C ASN A 118 0.26 -10.82 2.20
N SER A 119 -0.91 -11.45 2.26
CA SER A 119 -1.09 -12.79 2.81
C SER A 119 -0.32 -13.88 2.06
N GLU A 120 -0.30 -13.81 0.72
CA GLU A 120 0.42 -14.77 -0.13
C GLU A 120 1.92 -14.50 -0.12
N TYR A 121 2.32 -13.24 -0.03
CA TYR A 121 3.73 -12.89 0.13
C TYR A 121 4.29 -13.46 1.42
N MET A 122 3.60 -13.28 2.56
CA MET A 122 4.01 -13.92 3.81
C MET A 122 4.12 -15.43 3.64
N ARG A 123 3.10 -16.10 3.10
CA ARG A 123 3.10 -17.57 2.93
C ARG A 123 4.18 -18.11 1.99
N GLN A 124 4.51 -17.39 0.92
CA GLN A 124 5.41 -17.88 -0.13
C GLN A 124 6.85 -17.40 0.01
N SER A 125 7.10 -16.32 0.75
CA SER A 125 8.45 -15.80 0.98
C SER A 125 9.23 -16.70 1.93
N SER A 126 10.54 -16.81 1.69
CA SER A 126 11.45 -17.40 2.67
C SER A 126 11.57 -16.47 3.90
N ASP A 127 12.01 -17.01 5.04
CA ASP A 127 12.26 -16.19 6.24
C ASP A 127 13.27 -15.07 5.97
N ARG A 128 14.22 -15.28 5.06
CA ARG A 128 15.21 -14.24 4.66
C ARG A 128 14.55 -13.11 3.88
N LEU A 129 13.70 -13.43 2.89
CA LEU A 129 12.96 -12.43 2.13
C LEU A 129 11.99 -11.65 3.01
N LEU A 130 11.24 -12.34 3.88
CA LEU A 130 10.30 -11.69 4.78
C LEU A 130 11.02 -10.79 5.80
N THR A 131 12.17 -11.22 6.32
CA THR A 131 13.01 -10.37 7.18
C THR A 131 13.48 -9.12 6.44
N PHE A 132 13.94 -9.28 5.20
CA PHE A 132 14.33 -8.14 4.36
C PHE A 132 13.17 -7.17 4.13
N ALA A 133 11.98 -7.65 3.77
CA ALA A 133 10.81 -6.79 3.58
C ALA A 133 10.43 -6.03 4.86
N LEU A 134 10.47 -6.69 6.02
CA LEU A 134 10.16 -6.05 7.31
C LEU A 134 11.18 -4.96 7.66
N GLU A 135 12.48 -5.29 7.55
CA GLU A 135 13.56 -4.32 7.81
C GLU A 135 13.51 -3.14 6.84
N HIS A 136 13.18 -3.37 5.57
CA HIS A 136 12.95 -2.31 4.60
C HIS A 136 11.81 -1.39 5.03
N GLU A 137 10.68 -1.93 5.50
CA GLU A 137 9.57 -1.11 5.98
C GLU A 137 9.91 -0.33 7.26
N PHE A 138 10.73 -0.87 8.17
CA PHE A 138 11.22 -0.12 9.34
C PHE A 138 12.16 1.00 8.93
N GLU A 139 13.07 0.74 8.00
CA GLU A 139 14.02 1.72 7.52
C GLU A 139 13.32 2.85 6.76
N MET A 140 12.34 2.52 5.91
CA MET A 140 11.47 3.50 5.28
C MET A 140 10.73 4.34 6.31
N ASN A 141 10.17 3.74 7.37
CA ASN A 141 9.53 4.49 8.45
C ASN A 141 10.49 5.48 9.11
N ARG A 142 11.71 5.04 9.45
CA ARG A 142 12.76 5.89 10.04
C ARG A 142 13.08 7.08 9.13
N ILE A 143 13.30 6.84 7.85
CA ILE A 143 13.60 7.89 6.86
C ILE A 143 12.44 8.86 6.73
N TYR A 144 11.20 8.37 6.61
CA TYR A 144 10.02 9.25 6.54
C TYR A 144 9.87 10.08 7.81
N LEU A 145 10.14 9.54 9.00
CA LEU A 145 10.12 10.30 10.25
C LEU A 145 11.19 11.41 10.26
N GLU A 146 12.40 11.12 9.81
CA GLU A 146 13.47 12.12 9.72
C GLU A 146 13.14 13.22 8.72
N ILE A 147 12.53 12.86 7.60
CA ILE A 147 12.15 13.82 6.57
C ILE A 147 10.93 14.65 7.02
N THR A 148 9.90 14.01 7.58
CA THR A 148 8.69 14.71 8.06
C THR A 148 8.97 15.58 9.28
N SER A 149 10.09 15.39 9.98
CA SER A 149 10.58 16.38 10.95
C SER A 149 10.86 17.76 10.33
N SER A 150 10.99 17.85 9.00
CA SER A 150 11.06 19.10 8.23
C SER A 150 9.68 19.64 7.78
N LEU A 151 8.58 19.01 8.21
CA LEU A 151 7.18 19.44 8.04
C LEU A 151 6.77 19.73 6.60
N ARG A 152 7.31 18.98 5.63
CA ARG A 152 6.97 19.11 4.20
C ARG A 152 6.69 17.78 3.52
N GLY A 153 5.87 17.84 2.47
CA GLY A 153 5.68 16.72 1.55
C GLY A 153 6.95 16.43 0.73
N LEU A 154 7.14 15.17 0.37
CA LEU A 154 8.28 14.75 -0.44
C LEU A 154 8.02 14.87 -1.93
N SER A 155 9.00 15.44 -2.65
CA SER A 155 9.08 15.35 -4.10
C SER A 155 9.34 13.92 -4.55
N ARG A 156 9.20 13.66 -5.85
CA ARG A 156 9.42 12.33 -6.42
C ARG A 156 10.89 11.89 -6.34
N ASP A 157 11.83 12.79 -6.60
CA ASP A 157 13.25 12.47 -6.51
C ASP A 157 13.63 12.13 -5.07
N GLU A 158 13.12 12.86 -4.08
CA GLU A 158 13.37 12.54 -2.66
C GLU A 158 12.77 11.18 -2.26
N LYS A 159 11.59 10.82 -2.78
CA LYS A 159 11.03 9.47 -2.56
C LYS A 159 11.88 8.38 -3.17
N ARG A 160 12.46 8.62 -4.36
CA ARG A 160 13.37 7.69 -5.03
C ARG A 160 14.64 7.52 -4.21
N ASP A 161 15.25 8.62 -3.81
CA ASP A 161 16.52 8.61 -3.09
C ASP A 161 16.34 7.96 -1.70
N ALA A 162 15.22 8.20 -1.03
CA ALA A 162 14.84 7.49 0.20
C ALA A 162 14.68 5.98 -0.01
N ALA A 163 14.00 5.55 -1.09
CA ALA A 163 13.82 4.13 -1.38
C ALA A 163 15.15 3.43 -1.69
N VAL A 164 16.03 4.05 -2.48
CA VAL A 164 17.36 3.50 -2.78
C VAL A 164 18.20 3.39 -1.50
N PHE A 165 18.20 4.43 -0.67
CA PHE A 165 18.96 4.43 0.58
C PHE A 165 18.44 3.37 1.57
N ALA A 166 17.11 3.20 1.66
CA ALA A 166 16.50 2.17 2.50
C ALA A 166 16.87 0.76 2.02
N GLU A 167 16.83 0.51 0.71
CA GLU A 167 17.21 -0.77 0.12
C GLU A 167 18.67 -1.12 0.40
N GLU A 168 19.59 -0.17 0.17
CA GLU A 168 21.03 -0.37 0.41
C GLU A 168 21.31 -0.67 1.88
N THR A 169 20.75 0.13 2.78
CA THR A 169 20.91 -0.04 4.23
C THR A 169 20.34 -1.39 4.71
N THR A 170 19.17 -1.76 4.20
CA THR A 170 18.50 -3.03 4.56
C THR A 170 19.29 -4.22 4.04
N ARG A 171 19.82 -4.13 2.82
CA ARG A 171 20.67 -5.19 2.24
C ARG A 171 21.92 -5.41 3.06
N GLU A 172 22.57 -4.34 3.51
CA GLU A 172 23.75 -4.42 4.39
C GLU A 172 23.42 -5.06 5.74
N ARG A 173 22.29 -4.69 6.37
CA ARG A 173 21.89 -5.25 7.68
C ARG A 173 21.50 -6.72 7.62
N THR A 174 20.78 -7.12 6.58
CA THR A 174 20.22 -8.47 6.45
C THR A 174 21.17 -9.45 5.77
N GLY A 175 22.14 -8.95 5.00
CA GLY A 175 23.02 -9.76 4.18
C GLY A 175 22.27 -10.57 3.11
N ILE A 176 21.13 -10.06 2.63
CA ILE A 176 20.38 -10.67 1.52
C ILE A 176 21.22 -10.62 0.24
N THR A 177 21.23 -11.71 -0.54
CA THR A 177 22.01 -11.76 -1.79
C THR A 177 21.22 -11.16 -2.96
N ARG A 178 21.92 -10.93 -4.07
CA ARG A 178 21.28 -10.44 -5.30
C ARG A 178 20.31 -11.47 -5.88
N GLU A 179 20.65 -12.76 -5.81
CA GLU A 179 19.79 -13.85 -6.25
C GLU A 179 18.49 -13.88 -5.44
N GLU A 180 18.58 -13.68 -4.13
CA GLU A 180 17.41 -13.60 -3.25
C GLU A 180 16.53 -12.38 -3.59
N LEU A 181 17.12 -11.21 -3.86
CA LEU A 181 16.36 -10.04 -4.31
C LEU A 181 15.67 -10.28 -5.67
N MET A 182 16.30 -11.00 -6.59
CA MET A 182 15.66 -11.40 -7.83
C MET A 182 14.48 -12.35 -7.59
N GLU A 183 14.59 -13.27 -6.63
CA GLU A 183 13.48 -14.13 -6.22
C GLU A 183 12.32 -13.32 -5.63
N ASP A 184 12.63 -12.28 -4.83
CA ASP A 184 11.65 -11.36 -4.27
C ASP A 184 10.88 -10.60 -5.35
N GLU A 185 11.59 -10.00 -6.31
CA GLU A 185 10.99 -9.31 -7.45
C GLU A 185 10.09 -10.25 -8.27
N LEU A 186 10.54 -11.48 -8.53
CA LEU A 186 9.76 -12.49 -9.26
C LEU A 186 8.51 -12.92 -8.49
N LEU A 187 8.60 -13.07 -7.17
CA LEU A 187 7.45 -13.36 -6.30
C LEU A 187 6.44 -12.20 -6.38
N MET A 188 6.88 -10.96 -6.18
CA MET A 188 6.03 -9.77 -6.24
C MET A 188 5.32 -9.63 -7.60
N LEU A 189 6.05 -9.84 -8.70
CA LEU A 189 5.50 -9.82 -10.05
C LEU A 189 4.48 -10.95 -10.30
N ARG A 190 4.71 -12.14 -9.73
CA ARG A 190 3.76 -13.25 -9.83
C ARG A 190 2.47 -12.95 -9.06
N LEU A 191 2.58 -12.40 -7.85
CA LEU A 191 1.42 -12.02 -7.03
C LEU A 191 0.62 -10.89 -7.70
N SER A 192 1.27 -9.86 -8.24
CA SER A 192 0.57 -8.74 -8.92
C SER A 192 -0.15 -9.13 -10.23
N ARG A 193 0.06 -10.35 -10.73
CA ARG A 193 -0.66 -10.92 -11.88
C ARG A 193 -1.84 -11.80 -11.47
N THR A 194 -1.87 -12.28 -10.23
CA THR A 194 -2.81 -13.32 -9.78
C THR A 194 -3.72 -12.87 -8.64
N MET A 195 -3.40 -11.75 -8.00
CA MET A 195 -4.13 -11.18 -6.87
C MET A 195 -4.87 -9.90 -7.25
N PRO A 196 -5.91 -9.48 -6.50
CA PRO A 196 -6.54 -8.18 -6.68
C PRO A 196 -5.53 -7.04 -6.45
N LEU A 197 -5.61 -6.01 -7.31
CA LEU A 197 -4.77 -4.82 -7.23
C LEU A 197 -5.51 -3.69 -6.51
N LEU A 198 -4.86 -3.01 -5.55
CA LEU A 198 -5.45 -1.92 -4.79
C LEU A 198 -4.76 -0.59 -5.08
N PRO A 199 -5.47 0.45 -5.54
CA PRO A 199 -4.87 1.76 -5.69
C PRO A 199 -4.40 2.27 -4.34
N LYS A 200 -3.15 2.75 -4.25
CA LYS A 200 -2.56 3.20 -2.99
C LYS A 200 -3.40 4.20 -2.17
N PRO A 201 -4.02 5.25 -2.74
CA PRO A 201 -4.88 6.16 -1.97
C PRO A 201 -6.07 5.45 -1.31
N TYR A 202 -6.67 4.47 -2.00
CA TYR A 202 -7.74 3.67 -1.43
C TYR A 202 -7.23 2.76 -0.30
N ALA A 203 -6.07 2.14 -0.49
CA ALA A 203 -5.42 1.33 0.54
C ALA A 203 -5.13 2.17 1.81
N GLU A 204 -4.57 3.37 1.66
CA GLU A 204 -4.27 4.27 2.78
C GLU A 204 -5.55 4.71 3.50
N MET A 205 -6.60 5.08 2.77
CA MET A 205 -7.91 5.40 3.35
C MET A 205 -8.50 4.20 4.12
N ALA A 206 -8.44 2.99 3.55
CA ALA A 206 -8.93 1.79 4.21
C ALA A 206 -8.12 1.43 5.49
N MET A 207 -6.80 1.65 5.50
CA MET A 207 -5.99 1.48 6.72
C MET A 207 -6.39 2.47 7.81
N GLN A 208 -6.65 3.73 7.45
CA GLN A 208 -7.10 4.73 8.42
C GLN A 208 -8.45 4.32 9.04
N LEU A 209 -9.42 3.92 8.22
CA LEU A 209 -10.71 3.44 8.70
C LEU A 209 -10.58 2.19 9.58
N TYR A 210 -9.66 1.29 9.24
CA TYR A 210 -9.35 0.12 10.08
C TYR A 210 -8.88 0.55 11.48
N ILE A 211 -7.92 1.49 11.56
CA ILE A 211 -7.45 2.04 12.84
C ILE A 211 -8.60 2.67 13.60
N GLU A 212 -9.36 3.57 12.97
CA GLU A 212 -10.50 4.28 13.59
C GLU A 212 -11.53 3.31 14.16
N SER A 213 -11.84 2.23 13.44
CA SER A 213 -12.79 1.20 13.88
C SER A 213 -12.30 0.34 15.05
N SER A 214 -10.98 0.29 15.27
CA SER A 214 -10.31 -0.58 16.25
C SER A 214 -9.54 0.20 17.34
N LEU A 215 -9.81 1.51 17.47
CA LEU A 215 -9.06 2.41 18.36
C LEU A 215 -9.03 1.95 19.82
N SER A 216 -10.13 1.38 20.33
CA SER A 216 -10.21 0.90 21.72
C SER A 216 -9.13 -0.14 22.02
N ASP A 217 -8.83 -0.99 21.03
CA ASP A 217 -7.93 -2.12 21.18
C ASP A 217 -6.47 -1.71 20.92
N MET A 218 -6.28 -0.63 20.15
CA MET A 218 -4.96 -0.16 19.68
C MET A 218 -4.40 1.02 20.48
N HIS A 219 -5.14 1.56 21.45
CA HIS A 219 -4.73 2.74 22.22
C HIS A 219 -3.35 2.57 22.89
N SER A 220 -2.96 1.36 23.28
CA SER A 220 -1.65 1.07 23.90
C SER A 220 -0.47 1.21 22.95
N ILE A 221 -0.70 1.11 21.64
CA ILE A 221 0.32 1.23 20.58
C ILE A 221 0.44 2.70 20.12
N GLY A 222 -0.58 3.52 20.39
CA GLY A 222 -0.60 4.94 20.03
C GLY A 222 0.54 5.72 20.68
N GLN A 223 1.23 6.52 19.86
CA GLN A 223 2.39 7.29 20.25
C GLN A 223 2.03 8.78 20.35
N LYS A 224 2.39 9.44 21.46
CA LYS A 224 2.22 10.88 21.58
C LYS A 224 3.18 11.62 20.64
N SER A 225 2.74 12.78 20.15
CA SER A 225 3.62 13.73 19.49
C SER A 225 4.76 14.15 20.42
N ARG A 226 5.95 14.35 19.85
CA ARG A 226 7.16 14.81 20.54
C ARG A 226 7.17 16.32 20.73
N SER A 227 6.43 17.06 19.92
CA SER A 227 6.29 18.51 20.01
C SER A 227 4.90 19.00 19.56
N PRO A 228 4.50 20.23 19.92
CA PRO A 228 3.25 20.84 19.44
C PRO A 228 3.19 20.97 17.91
N GLU A 229 4.34 21.16 17.25
CA GLU A 229 4.42 21.25 15.79
C GLU A 229 4.12 19.90 15.12
N GLU A 230 4.62 18.79 15.68
CA GLU A 230 4.27 17.44 15.21
C GLU A 230 2.78 17.18 15.43
N GLU A 231 2.20 17.63 16.54
CA GLU A 231 0.76 17.52 16.80
C GLU A 231 -0.09 18.28 15.77
N SER A 232 0.21 19.55 15.54
CA SER A 232 -0.47 20.37 14.52
C SER A 232 -0.36 19.76 13.12
N PHE A 233 0.81 19.24 12.77
CA PHE A 233 1.03 18.56 11.50
C PHE A 233 0.19 17.27 11.37
N GLY A 234 0.07 16.51 12.46
CA GLY A 234 -0.81 15.34 12.51
C GLY A 234 -2.27 15.68 12.31
N GLU A 235 -2.76 16.74 12.94
CA GLU A 235 -4.13 17.25 12.77
C GLU A 235 -4.40 17.70 11.33
N GLU A 236 -3.45 18.44 10.72
CA GLU A 236 -3.53 18.86 9.32
C GLU A 236 -3.58 17.66 8.36
N LEU A 237 -2.67 16.68 8.54
CA LEU A 237 -2.66 15.47 7.73
C LEU A 237 -3.96 14.67 7.87
N TYR A 238 -4.47 14.51 9.10
CA TYR A 238 -5.75 13.85 9.33
C TYR A 238 -6.89 14.55 8.57
N GLY A 239 -6.93 15.89 8.62
CA GLY A 239 -7.87 16.69 7.85
C GLY A 239 -7.73 16.52 6.33
N GLU A 240 -6.50 16.47 5.81
CA GLU A 240 -6.24 16.20 4.39
C GLU A 240 -6.74 14.81 3.99
N PHE A 241 -6.40 13.76 4.75
CA PHE A 241 -6.86 12.39 4.47
C PHE A 241 -8.39 12.30 4.41
N GLN A 242 -9.07 12.91 5.39
CA GLN A 242 -10.54 12.98 5.40
C GLN A 242 -11.07 13.71 4.16
N GLY A 243 -10.39 14.79 3.73
CA GLY A 243 -10.70 15.53 2.51
C GLY A 243 -10.51 14.75 1.21
N TRP A 244 -9.71 13.68 1.21
CA TRP A 244 -9.45 12.80 0.05
C TRP A 244 -10.23 11.48 0.07
N SER A 245 -10.91 11.16 1.17
CA SER A 245 -11.65 9.90 1.37
C SER A 245 -12.64 9.61 0.24
N LYS A 246 -13.55 10.56 -0.03
CA LYS A 246 -14.57 10.42 -1.09
C LYS A 246 -13.95 10.19 -2.46
N PHE A 247 -12.91 10.95 -2.80
CA PHE A 247 -12.21 10.80 -4.07
C PHE A 247 -11.53 9.42 -4.19
N SER A 248 -10.92 8.94 -3.10
CA SER A 248 -10.28 7.61 -3.05
C SER A 248 -11.32 6.49 -3.24
N GLN A 249 -12.48 6.59 -2.59
CA GLN A 249 -13.59 5.64 -2.79
C GLN A 249 -14.11 5.67 -4.24
N GLU A 250 -14.40 6.86 -4.78
CA GLU A 250 -14.92 7.01 -6.16
C GLU A 250 -13.94 6.48 -7.21
N THR A 251 -12.63 6.69 -7.01
CA THR A 251 -11.60 6.20 -7.93
C THR A 251 -11.41 4.69 -7.85
N TYR A 252 -11.58 4.08 -6.67
CA TYR A 252 -11.63 2.64 -6.54
C TYR A 252 -12.85 2.04 -7.23
N GLU A 253 -14.03 2.65 -7.06
CA GLU A 253 -15.24 2.20 -7.74
C GLU A 253 -15.13 2.31 -9.25
N LEU A 254 -14.52 3.40 -9.75
CA LEU A 254 -14.14 3.57 -11.14
C LEU A 254 -13.23 2.41 -11.58
N PHE A 255 -12.14 2.16 -10.86
CA PHE A 255 -11.18 1.10 -11.18
C PHE A 255 -11.85 -0.28 -11.36
N VAL A 256 -12.68 -0.70 -10.39
CA VAL A 256 -13.38 -1.99 -10.44
C VAL A 256 -14.40 -2.04 -11.58
N ARG A 257 -15.12 -0.94 -11.84
CA ARG A 257 -16.09 -0.85 -12.94
C ARG A 257 -15.39 -0.99 -14.29
N GLU A 258 -14.29 -0.29 -14.50
CA GLU A 258 -13.55 -0.32 -15.75
C GLU A 258 -12.91 -1.70 -15.97
N ILE A 259 -12.36 -2.37 -14.94
CA ILE A 259 -11.86 -3.75 -15.06
C ILE A 259 -12.95 -4.68 -15.62
N ARG A 260 -14.16 -4.60 -15.05
CA ARG A 260 -15.30 -5.42 -15.48
C ARG A 260 -15.73 -5.13 -16.92
N SER A 261 -15.73 -3.86 -17.33
CA SER A 261 -16.05 -3.48 -18.72
C SER A 261 -15.03 -4.07 -19.69
N ASN A 262 -13.74 -3.82 -19.43
CA ASN A 262 -12.65 -4.28 -20.30
C ASN A 262 -12.59 -5.82 -20.37
N LEU A 263 -12.86 -6.53 -19.27
CA LEU A 263 -12.90 -8.00 -19.28
C LEU A 263 -14.06 -8.55 -20.12
N ARG A 264 -15.24 -7.90 -20.07
CA ARG A 264 -16.38 -8.28 -20.92
C ARG A 264 -16.09 -8.05 -22.40
N GLU A 265 -15.51 -6.90 -22.73
CA GLU A 265 -15.11 -6.57 -24.10
C GLU A 265 -14.08 -7.56 -24.65
N ALA A 266 -13.07 -7.92 -23.85
CA ALA A 266 -12.07 -8.92 -24.23
C ALA A 266 -12.70 -10.28 -24.54
N ASN A 267 -13.71 -10.70 -23.78
CA ASN A 267 -14.40 -11.99 -23.98
C ASN A 267 -15.36 -11.98 -25.18
N LEU A 268 -15.92 -10.83 -25.56
CA LEU A 268 -16.78 -10.70 -26.75
C LEU A 268 -16.01 -10.80 -28.07
N GLY A 269 -14.71 -10.48 -28.09
CA GLY A 269 -13.86 -10.59 -29.28
C GLY A 269 -13.53 -12.01 -29.73
N TYR A 270 -13.88 -13.03 -28.93
CA TYR A 270 -13.59 -14.45 -29.19
C TYR A 270 -14.84 -15.33 -29.38
N SER A 271 -16.04 -14.73 -29.38
CA SER A 271 -17.33 -15.38 -29.64
C SER A 271 -17.85 -15.03 -31.02
#